data_AF-A0AAU5D807-F1
#
_entry.id   AF-A0AAU5D807-F1
#
_cell.length_a   1.000
_cell.length_b   1.000
_cell.length_c   1.000
_cell.angle_alpha   90.00
_cell.angle_beta   90.00
_cell.angle_gamma   90.00
#
_symmetry.space_group_name_H-M   'P 1'
#
loop_
_entity.id
_entity.type
_entity.pdbx_description
1 polymer ?
#
loop_
_entity_poly.entity_id
_entity_poly.type
_entity_poly.pdbx_seq_one_letter_code
_entity_poly.pdbx_strand_id
1 'polypeptide(L)' 'MTSELHWYKSSYSNNGGQCVEVAANLAGSLGVVPVRDSKNARGPVLDVTAAAFAAFIAGVKGDRLGGVGV' A
#
# COMPACT_ATOMS: atom_id res chain seq x y z
N MET A 1 19.44 -2.63 14.02
CA MET A 1 19.21 -2.92 12.60
C MET A 1 17.87 -2.29 12.24
N THR A 2 17.89 -1.14 11.58
CA THR A 2 16.67 -0.46 11.12
C THR A 2 16.17 -1.21 9.90
N SER A 3 14.96 -1.77 9.98
CA SER A 3 14.32 -2.44 8.87
C SER A 3 14.16 -1.45 7.70
N GLU A 4 14.84 -1.69 6.59
CA GLU A 4 14.79 -0.80 5.42
C GLU A 4 13.41 -0.88 4.73
N LEU A 5 12.83 0.28 4.41
CA LEU A 5 11.55 0.36 3.70
C LEU A 5 11.78 0.25 2.19
N HIS A 6 11.31 -0.82 1.57
CA HIS A 6 11.39 -0.99 0.11
C HIS A 6 10.09 -0.49 -0.53
N TRP A 7 10.07 0.78 -0.93
CA TRP A 7 8.89 1.41 -1.54
C TRP A 7 8.61 0.87 -2.94
N TYR A 8 7.39 0.37 -3.14
CA TYR A 8 6.86 -0.03 -4.44
C TYR A 8 5.75 0.93 -4.88
N LYS A 9 5.87 1.43 -6.12
CA LYS A 9 4.89 2.29 -6.79
C LYS A 9 4.17 1.49 -7.87
N SER A 10 2.84 1.59 -7.95
CA SER A 10 2.06 0.95 -9.02
C SER A 10 2.38 1.56 -10.39
N SER A 11 2.47 0.71 -11.42
CA SER A 11 2.64 1.14 -12.82
C SER A 11 1.50 2.00 -13.35
N TYR A 12 0.31 1.90 -12.76
CA TYR A 12 -0.86 2.74 -13.08
C TYR A 12 -0.75 4.18 -12.54
N SER A 13 0.30 4.49 -11.77
CA SER A 13 0.53 5.82 -11.18
C SER A 13 1.04 6.86 -12.19
N ASN A 14 1.27 6.50 -13.46
CA ASN A 14 1.93 7.37 -14.43
C ASN A 14 1.00 8.38 -15.13
N ASN A 15 -0.33 8.19 -15.09
CA ASN A 15 -1.26 8.90 -15.98
C ASN A 15 -2.34 9.78 -15.30
N GLY A 16 -2.36 9.97 -13.97
CA GLY A 16 -3.51 10.65 -13.35
C GLY A 16 -3.36 11.20 -11.94
N GLY A 17 -2.15 11.20 -11.35
CA GLY A 17 -1.93 11.86 -10.05
C GLY A 17 -2.64 11.20 -8.84
N GLN A 18 -2.93 9.91 -8.88
CA GLN A 18 -3.45 9.13 -7.74
C GLN A 18 -2.36 8.15 -7.27
N CYS A 19 -1.21 8.68 -6.86
CA CYS A 19 0.03 7.90 -6.72
C CYS A 19 0.27 7.50 -5.27
N VAL A 20 0.12 6.21 -4.94
CA VAL A 20 0.43 5.64 -3.63
C VAL A 20 1.67 4.74 -3.73
N GLU A 21 2.49 4.70 -2.68
CA GLU A 21 3.59 3.74 -2.54
C GLU A 21 3.37 2.88 -1.29
N VAL A 22 3.78 1.61 -1.37
CA VAL A 22 3.67 0.64 -0.27
C VAL A 22 5.00 -0.04 -0.01
N ALA A 23 5.31 -0.37 1.24
CA ALA A 23 6.50 -1.14 1.62
C ALA A 23 6.13 -2.51 2.22
N ALA A 24 5.79 -3.47 1.36
CA ALA A 24 5.29 -4.78 1.80
C ALA A 24 6.37 -5.72 2.37
N ASN A 25 7.66 -5.39 2.23
CA ASN A 25 8.77 -6.22 2.71
C ASN A 25 8.80 -6.38 4.25
N LEU A 26 8.10 -5.50 4.97
CA LEU A 26 8.01 -5.52 6.43
C LEU A 26 6.80 -6.32 6.95
N ALA A 27 5.91 -6.78 6.07
CA ALA A 27 4.69 -7.47 6.47
C ALA A 27 4.98 -8.75 7.27
N GLY A 28 6.01 -9.52 6.89
CA GLY A 28 6.37 -10.76 7.57
C GLY A 28 7.21 -10.56 8.84
N SER A 29 8.01 -9.50 8.93
CA SER A 29 8.93 -9.27 10.05
C SER A 29 8.37 -8.34 11.13
N LEU A 30 7.56 -7.35 10.74
CA LEU A 30 6.97 -6.35 11.64
C LEU A 30 5.44 -6.35 11.65
N GLY A 31 4.80 -7.15 10.81
CA GLY A 31 3.33 -7.25 10.79
C GLY A 31 2.63 -6.01 10.22
N VAL A 32 3.36 -5.12 9.53
CA VAL A 32 2.82 -3.88 8.95
C VAL A 32 3.18 -3.72 7.48
N VAL A 33 2.32 -3.01 6.76
CA VAL A 33 2.48 -2.55 5.39
C VAL A 33 2.39 -1.01 5.42
N PRO A 34 3.52 -0.32 5.48
CA PRO A 34 3.56 1.14 5.43
C PRO A 34 3.06 1.64 4.07
N VAL A 35 2.21 2.67 4.08
CA VAL A 35 1.60 3.29 2.90
C VAL A 35 1.84 4.80 2.94
N ARG A 36 2.22 5.41 1.81
CA ARG A 36 2.38 6.86 1.71
C ARG A 36 1.93 7.43 0.37
N ASP A 37 1.73 8.75 0.35
CA ASP A 37 1.57 9.52 -0.87
C ASP A 37 2.92 9.61 -1.60
N SER A 38 2.97 9.13 -2.84
CA SER A 38 4.16 9.21 -3.69
C SER A 38 4.62 10.65 -3.91
N LYS A 39 3.69 11.60 -3.93
CA LYS A 39 3.96 13.01 -4.21
C LYS A 39 4.55 13.74 -3.02
N ASN A 40 4.35 13.19 -1.82
CA ASN A 40 4.88 13.73 -0.58
C ASN A 40 5.68 12.65 0.17
N ALA A 41 6.82 12.26 -0.42
CA ALA A 41 7.69 11.20 0.12
C ALA A 41 8.25 11.50 1.54
N ARG A 42 8.25 12.77 1.95
CA ARG A 42 8.64 13.24 3.30
C ARG A 42 7.45 13.44 4.23
N GLY A 43 6.23 13.23 3.74
CA GLY A 43 5.02 13.34 4.51
C GLY A 43 4.79 12.13 5.43
N PRO A 44 3.65 12.12 6.14
CA PRO A 44 3.28 11.02 7.03
C PRO A 44 3.19 9.68 6.30
N VAL A 45 3.55 8.62 7.02
CA VAL A 45 3.41 7.23 6.60
C VAL A 45 2.32 6.58 7.44
N LEU A 46 1.38 5.89 6.80
CA LEU A 46 0.34 5.13 7.45
C LEU A 46 0.79 3.67 7.61
N ASP A 47 0.98 3.21 8.83
CA ASP A 47 1.27 1.80 9.11
C ASP A 47 -0.03 0.98 9.18
N VAL A 48 -0.32 0.28 8.09
CA VAL A 48 -1.48 -0.62 8.01
C VAL A 48 -1.04 -2.00 8.50
N THR A 49 -1.83 -2.66 9.37
CA THR A 49 -1.49 -4.04 9.74
C THR A 49 -1.51 -4.96 8.52
N ALA A 50 -0.61 -5.95 8.46
CA ALA A 50 -0.53 -6.89 7.36
C ALA A 50 -1.86 -7.64 7.15
N ALA A 51 -2.56 -7.97 8.25
CA ALA A 51 -3.88 -8.60 8.20
C ALA A 51 -4.95 -7.68 7.57
N ALA A 52 -5.01 -6.41 7.98
CA ALA A 52 -5.96 -5.45 7.40
C ALA A 52 -5.66 -5.18 5.92
N PHE A 53 -4.38 -5.06 5.55
CA PHE A 53 -3.98 -4.89 4.16
C PHE A 53 -4.37 -6.10 3.30
N ALA A 54 -4.15 -7.33 3.79
CA ALA A 54 -4.56 -8.55 3.11
C ALA A 54 -6.08 -8.64 2.93
N ALA A 55 -6.85 -8.31 3.97
CA ALA A 55 -8.32 -8.27 3.92
C ALA A 55 -8.81 -7.23 2.90
N PHE A 56 -8.20 -6.04 2.86
CA PHE A 56 -8.49 -5.01 1.87
C PHE A 56 -8.29 -5.53 0.44
N ILE A 57 -7.13 -6.13 0.13
CA ILE A 57 -6.84 -6.68 -1.20
C ILE A 57 -7.83 -7.80 -1.58
N ALA A 58 -8.17 -8.67 -0.63
CA ALA A 58 -9.17 -9.72 -0.85
C ALA A 58 -10.56 -9.13 -1.15
N GLY A 59 -10.92 -8.04 -0.48
CA GLY A 59 -12.14 -7.28 -0.73
C GLY A 59 -12.18 -6.68 -2.14
N VAL A 60 -11.10 -6.00 -2.55
CA VAL A 60 -10.96 -5.43 -3.91
C VAL A 60 -11.10 -6.52 -4.98
N LYS A 61 -10.36 -7.63 -4.83
CA LYS A 61 -10.41 -8.76 -5.80
C LYS A 61 -11.78 -9.41 -5.89
N GLY A 62 -12.54 -9.41 -4.80
CA GLY A 62 -13.88 -9.98 -4.75
C GLY A 62 -15.00 -9.01 -5.08
N ASP A 63 -14.69 -7.78 -5.51
CA ASP A 63 -15.64 -6.67 -5.70
C ASP A 63 -16.55 -6.41 -4.48
N ARG A 64 -16.04 -6.70 -3.28
CA ARG A 64 -16.79 -6.60 -2.00
C ARG A 64 -16.71 -5.22 -1.36
N LEU A 65 -15.94 -4.30 -1.95
CA LEU A 65 -15.72 -2.94 -1.44
C LEU A 65 -16.50 -1.88 -2.24
N GLY A 66 -17.33 -2.29 -3.19
CA GLY A 66 -18.21 -1.41 -3.96
C GLY A 66 -17.47 -0.60 -5.01
N GLY A 67 -17.48 -1.11 -6.25
CA GLY A 67 -17.26 -0.32 -7.46
C GLY A 67 -15.80 -0.14 -7.85
N VAL A 68 -15.26 -1.11 -8.59
CA VAL A 68 -14.76 -0.95 -9.96
C VAL A 68 -14.65 -2.37 -10.51
N GLY A 69 -15.67 -2.80 -11.26
CA GLY A 69 -15.51 -3.90 -12.18
C GLY A 69 -14.38 -3.56 -13.15
N VAL A 70 -13.38 -4.42 -13.22
CA VAL A 70 -12.40 -4.45 -14.31
C VAL A 70 -13.02 -5.06 -15.56
#